data_AF-A0A6J2VSE7-F1
#
_entry.id   AF-A0A6J2VSE7-F1
#
_cell.length_a   1.000
_cell.length_b   1.000
_cell.length_c   1.000
_cell.angle_alpha   90.00
_cell.angle_beta   90.00
_cell.angle_gamma   90.00
#
_symmetry.space_group_name_H-M   'P 1'
#
loop_
_entity.id
_entity.type
_entity.pdbx_description
1 polymer ?
#
loop_
_entity_poly.entity_id
_entity_poly.type
_entity_poly.pdbx_seq_one_letter_code
_entity_poly.pdbx_strand_id
1 'polypeptide(L)'
;MFYQDLSKLSGQEGKGWVNAKHMNKSSQTENNENTDFKVPLFQYWYLNQAYSKEMHLIESKYGVNIESDVFVLIKSNSHQSIKDDNLSKAREDFQVLVQKIATNLDCISIPHSHLESDIVKETMKHIQTDKARMILSMSAEDCKLLAPQQQASMVARRLGVGRKEDRSESDFSKTARHLIMDEKDPQLSSELSMSQIHWDLIRITHEKEIEDIINNFGVVFQSSEPSPGTVKVTVQPRRENFEDLKIHALRALTHLYQKVAMATVTCTMRSPAPESIVQTKEIIHSGHPFVGIEEKNGSYRLVGLPVHLGPAVTEVEKILSHPVFHDKEKQMTGYYESEESKAIKMDDGEEETCPICMDHFKTKEKLICGHGFCRECVWRSVESMGPICPVCKKVFGKVEGNQPDGTMNTYVSVSKLQGFPDCNTIVIDYSIPNGIQTEKHPNPGKRYYGTKRQAYLPDNEEGRHVLRLLKRAFDQKLIFTVGTSRTTGRDDSVTWNDIHHKTSRYGGPQRYGYPDPDYLKRVKEELKAKGIE
;
A
#
# COMPACT_ATOMS: atom_id res chain seq x y z
N MET A 1 10.18 20.22 -0.01
CA MET A 1 10.81 20.92 -1.14
C MET A 1 9.81 20.82 -2.28
N PHE A 2 9.06 21.84 -2.70
CA PHE A 2 9.27 23.28 -2.73
C PHE A 2 7.90 23.99 -2.83
N TYR A 3 7.74 25.07 -2.04
CA TYR A 3 6.97 26.32 -2.20
C TYR A 3 5.44 26.32 -2.42
N GLN A 4 4.63 27.03 -1.62
CA GLN A 4 4.60 28.46 -1.23
C GLN A 4 4.30 29.46 -2.36
N ASP A 5 3.24 30.23 -2.10
CA ASP A 5 2.99 31.64 -2.44
C ASP A 5 2.87 32.06 -3.93
N LEU A 6 1.65 32.46 -4.33
CA LEU A 6 1.26 33.87 -4.39
C LEU A 6 -0.15 34.05 -4.98
N SER A 7 -1.09 34.33 -4.09
CA SER A 7 -2.25 35.20 -4.33
C SER A 7 -1.81 36.62 -4.74
N LYS A 8 -2.59 37.27 -5.63
CA LYS A 8 -2.71 38.72 -5.99
C LYS A 8 -2.81 38.80 -7.53
N LEU A 9 -3.87 39.24 -8.20
CA LEU A 9 -4.79 40.34 -7.96
C LEU A 9 -6.11 40.13 -8.74
N SER A 10 -7.14 40.80 -8.23
CA SER A 10 -8.57 40.83 -8.56
C SER A 10 -9.00 41.73 -9.74
N GLY A 11 -10.22 41.48 -10.25
CA GLY A 11 -11.14 42.43 -10.91
C GLY A 11 -11.41 42.11 -12.39
N GLN A 12 -12.61 42.18 -12.98
CA GLN A 12 -13.93 42.67 -12.57
C GLN A 12 -15.00 42.15 -13.58
N GLU A 13 -16.22 41.94 -13.07
CA GLU A 13 -17.57 42.14 -13.65
C GLU A 13 -17.95 41.75 -15.10
N GLY A 14 -19.04 40.96 -15.21
CA GLY A 14 -20.34 41.53 -15.62
C GLY A 14 -21.08 40.96 -16.85
N LYS A 15 -22.25 40.31 -16.59
CA LYS A 15 -23.52 40.30 -17.39
C LYS A 15 -23.46 39.69 -18.82
N GLY A 16 -24.45 39.07 -19.43
CA GLY A 16 -25.89 38.87 -19.24
C GLY A 16 -26.45 38.38 -20.60
N TRP A 17 -27.39 37.44 -20.55
CA TRP A 17 -28.18 36.78 -21.60
C TRP A 17 -28.54 37.58 -22.87
N VAL A 18 -28.57 36.95 -24.07
CA VAL A 18 -29.62 37.08 -25.11
C VAL A 18 -29.74 35.82 -25.99
N ASN A 19 -30.99 35.39 -26.20
CA ASN A 19 -31.50 34.30 -27.06
C ASN A 19 -32.00 34.84 -28.41
N ALA A 20 -31.95 34.03 -29.50
CA ALA A 20 -32.79 34.04 -30.74
C ALA A 20 -31.97 33.54 -31.95
N LYS A 21 -32.44 32.75 -32.94
CA LYS A 21 -33.79 32.43 -33.43
C LYS A 21 -33.73 31.22 -34.40
N HIS A 22 -34.82 30.45 -34.41
CA HIS A 22 -35.18 29.36 -35.31
C HIS A 22 -35.35 29.74 -36.80
N MET A 23 -35.17 28.75 -37.70
CA MET A 23 -36.10 28.23 -38.75
C MET A 23 -35.27 27.41 -39.78
N ASN A 24 -35.65 26.24 -40.34
CA ASN A 24 -36.95 25.58 -40.50
C ASN A 24 -36.81 24.06 -40.82
N LYS A 25 -37.77 23.27 -40.28
CA LYS A 25 -38.40 21.95 -40.60
C LYS A 25 -37.99 21.16 -41.87
N SER A 26 -38.08 19.82 -41.98
CA SER A 26 -38.91 18.75 -41.36
C SER A 26 -38.28 17.37 -41.74
N SER A 27 -38.32 16.28 -40.96
CA SER A 27 -39.46 15.37 -40.79
C SER A 27 -39.11 14.27 -39.76
N GLN A 28 -40.02 14.01 -38.81
CA GLN A 28 -40.20 12.78 -37.99
C GLN A 28 -39.01 12.30 -37.13
N THR A 29 -38.97 12.73 -35.86
CA THR A 29 -39.17 11.89 -34.63
C THR A 29 -38.18 10.74 -34.52
N GLU A 30 -37.18 10.80 -33.65
CA GLU A 30 -37.33 10.53 -32.22
C GLU A 30 -36.56 11.51 -31.32
N ASN A 31 -37.18 11.93 -30.21
CA ASN A 31 -36.49 12.52 -29.08
C ASN A 31 -35.49 11.47 -28.55
N ASN A 32 -34.19 11.76 -28.62
CA ASN A 32 -33.24 11.08 -27.75
C ASN A 32 -32.75 12.12 -26.75
N GLU A 33 -33.43 12.17 -25.60
CA GLU A 33 -32.89 12.82 -24.41
C GLU A 33 -31.52 12.18 -24.14
N ASN A 34 -30.46 12.99 -24.17
CA ASN A 34 -29.10 12.52 -23.94
C ASN A 34 -28.99 12.03 -22.49
N THR A 35 -29.22 10.72 -22.31
CA THR A 35 -29.32 10.03 -21.02
C THR A 35 -27.96 9.45 -20.62
N ASP A 36 -26.91 10.25 -20.77
CA ASP A 36 -25.55 9.84 -20.42
C ASP A 36 -25.38 9.89 -18.90
N PHE A 37 -25.15 8.74 -18.27
CA PHE A 37 -24.86 8.62 -16.85
C PHE A 37 -23.37 8.84 -16.58
N LYS A 38 -23.01 9.96 -15.95
CA LYS A 38 -21.61 10.25 -15.57
C LYS A 38 -21.24 9.44 -14.33
N VAL A 39 -20.33 8.49 -14.51
CA VAL A 39 -19.77 7.68 -13.43
C VAL A 39 -18.28 7.97 -13.32
N PRO A 40 -17.76 8.29 -12.12
CA PRO A 40 -16.32 8.42 -11.90
C PRO A 40 -15.55 7.22 -12.48
N LEU A 41 -14.48 7.48 -13.22
CA LEU A 41 -13.75 6.46 -13.99
C LEU A 41 -13.40 5.22 -13.16
N PHE A 42 -12.96 5.40 -11.91
CA PHE A 42 -12.61 4.27 -11.04
C PHE A 42 -13.83 3.42 -10.62
N GLN A 43 -15.01 4.03 -10.49
CA GLN A 43 -16.26 3.34 -10.15
C GLN A 43 -16.76 2.56 -11.36
N TYR A 44 -16.77 3.18 -12.55
CA TYR A 44 -17.10 2.47 -13.79
C TYR A 44 -16.12 1.32 -14.04
N TRP A 45 -14.82 1.57 -13.85
CA TRP A 45 -13.79 0.54 -13.97
C TRP A 45 -14.00 -0.62 -12.98
N TYR A 46 -14.37 -0.33 -11.73
CA TYR A 46 -14.72 -1.37 -10.74
C TYR A 46 -15.97 -2.16 -11.15
N LEU A 47 -17.03 -1.48 -11.60
CA LEU A 47 -18.24 -2.15 -12.10
C LEU A 47 -17.92 -3.08 -13.27
N ASN A 48 -17.12 -2.59 -14.22
CA ASN A 48 -16.70 -3.37 -15.38
C ASN A 48 -15.79 -4.57 -15.02
N GLN A 49 -15.02 -4.48 -13.92
CA GLN A 49 -14.14 -5.57 -13.48
C GLN A 49 -14.85 -6.62 -12.60
N ALA A 50 -15.65 -6.15 -11.64
CA ALA A 50 -16.23 -6.98 -10.58
C ALA A 50 -17.67 -7.44 -10.89
N TYR A 51 -18.39 -6.70 -11.73
CA TYR A 51 -19.79 -6.93 -12.08
C TYR A 51 -20.01 -7.04 -13.60
N SER A 52 -18.99 -7.53 -14.32
CA SER A 52 -19.03 -7.68 -15.79
C SER A 52 -20.21 -8.53 -16.25
N LYS A 53 -20.58 -9.55 -15.48
CA LYS A 53 -21.71 -10.45 -15.78
C LYS A 53 -23.04 -9.72 -15.68
N GLU A 54 -23.23 -8.91 -14.65
CA GLU A 54 -24.41 -8.09 -14.43
C GLU A 54 -24.54 -7.01 -15.51
N MET A 55 -23.41 -6.40 -15.92
CA MET A 55 -23.39 -5.46 -17.05
C MET A 55 -23.80 -6.15 -18.37
N HIS A 56 -23.22 -7.31 -18.69
CA HIS A 56 -23.61 -8.08 -19.86
C HIS A 56 -25.07 -8.57 -19.81
N LEU A 57 -25.60 -8.86 -18.61
CA LEU A 57 -27.01 -9.18 -18.42
C LEU A 57 -27.91 -7.98 -18.72
N ILE A 58 -27.51 -6.76 -18.35
CA ILE A 58 -28.24 -5.53 -18.70
C ILE A 58 -28.22 -5.35 -20.23
N GLU A 59 -27.05 -5.43 -20.85
CA GLU A 59 -26.88 -5.32 -22.30
C GLU A 59 -27.74 -6.34 -23.06
N SER A 60 -27.66 -7.60 -22.67
CA SER A 60 -28.42 -8.69 -23.30
C SER A 60 -29.93 -8.58 -23.05
N LYS A 61 -30.33 -8.19 -21.84
CA LYS A 61 -31.75 -8.09 -21.46
C LYS A 61 -32.47 -6.96 -22.19
N TYR A 62 -31.77 -5.86 -22.43
CA TYR A 62 -32.36 -4.68 -23.07
C TYR A 62 -31.89 -4.47 -24.51
N GLY A 63 -30.99 -5.31 -25.03
CA GLY A 63 -30.45 -5.20 -26.39
C GLY A 63 -29.62 -3.94 -26.61
N VAL A 64 -28.91 -3.47 -25.58
CA VAL A 64 -28.10 -2.24 -25.60
C VAL A 64 -26.62 -2.55 -25.42
N ASN A 65 -25.75 -1.62 -25.81
CA ASN A 65 -24.31 -1.67 -25.52
C ASN A 65 -23.96 -0.57 -24.51
N ILE A 66 -23.23 -0.89 -23.44
CA ILE A 66 -22.81 0.09 -22.43
C ILE A 66 -21.41 0.58 -22.80
N GLU A 67 -21.35 1.70 -23.53
CA GLU A 67 -20.10 2.35 -23.91
C GLU A 67 -19.66 3.39 -22.86
N SER A 68 -18.36 3.68 -22.79
CA SER A 68 -17.81 4.65 -21.84
C SER A 68 -16.82 5.60 -22.50
N ASP A 69 -17.01 6.89 -22.24
CA ASP A 69 -16.09 7.94 -22.66
C ASP A 69 -15.29 8.48 -21.47
N VAL A 70 -13.97 8.65 -21.66
CA VAL A 70 -13.07 9.24 -20.66
C VAL A 70 -12.75 10.68 -21.03
N PHE A 71 -13.29 11.62 -20.25
CA PHE A 71 -13.04 13.05 -20.43
C PHE A 71 -11.88 13.53 -19.54
N VAL A 72 -10.85 14.12 -20.16
CA VAL A 72 -9.71 14.73 -19.45
C VAL A 72 -9.83 16.25 -19.51
N LEU A 73 -9.95 16.88 -18.34
CA LEU A 73 -10.08 18.33 -18.22
C LEU A 73 -8.76 18.97 -17.79
N ILE A 74 -8.11 19.69 -18.71
CA ILE A 74 -6.89 20.45 -18.44
C ILE A 74 -7.28 21.88 -18.02
N LYS A 75 -6.94 22.27 -16.79
CA LYS A 75 -7.21 23.61 -16.23
C LYS A 75 -5.91 24.35 -15.91
N SER A 76 -5.99 25.69 -15.91
CA SER A 76 -4.94 26.56 -15.40
C SER A 76 -4.83 26.46 -13.87
N ASN A 77 -3.60 26.50 -13.34
CA ASN A 77 -3.34 26.55 -11.90
C ASN A 77 -3.12 27.98 -11.35
N SER A 78 -3.23 29.04 -12.16
CA SER A 78 -2.95 30.42 -11.72
C SER A 78 -4.10 31.39 -11.96
N HIS A 79 -4.26 32.35 -11.04
CA HIS A 79 -5.16 33.51 -11.12
C HIS A 79 -4.71 34.59 -12.14
N GLN A 80 -3.78 34.28 -13.04
CA GLN A 80 -3.38 35.17 -14.14
C GLN A 80 -3.97 34.65 -15.45
N SER A 81 -4.41 35.56 -16.32
CA SER A 81 -4.88 35.22 -17.66
C SER A 81 -3.76 34.47 -18.39
N ILE A 82 -3.89 33.15 -18.47
CA ILE A 82 -3.05 32.34 -19.33
C ILE A 82 -3.31 32.83 -20.75
N LYS A 83 -2.24 33.14 -21.50
CA LYS A 83 -2.37 33.26 -22.96
C LYS A 83 -2.94 31.93 -23.45
N ASP A 84 -4.10 31.95 -24.12
CA ASP A 84 -4.78 30.73 -24.63
C ASP A 84 -3.82 29.73 -25.30
N ASP A 85 -2.75 30.26 -25.90
CA ASP A 85 -1.60 29.55 -26.46
C ASP A 85 -0.96 28.49 -25.52
N ASN A 86 -0.85 28.73 -24.20
CA ASN A 86 -0.26 27.74 -23.29
C ASN A 86 -1.24 26.60 -22.95
N LEU A 87 -2.54 26.88 -22.87
CA LEU A 87 -3.54 25.84 -22.64
C LEU A 87 -3.67 24.95 -23.88
N SER A 88 -3.65 25.57 -25.06
CA SER A 88 -3.60 24.87 -26.34
C SER A 88 -2.34 24.03 -26.48
N LYS A 89 -1.16 24.57 -26.17
CA LYS A 89 0.10 23.79 -26.15
C LYS A 89 0.08 22.62 -25.16
N ALA A 90 -0.47 22.82 -23.95
CA ALA A 90 -0.61 21.74 -22.99
C ALA A 90 -1.58 20.64 -23.47
N ARG A 91 -2.65 21.03 -24.17
CA ARG A 91 -3.57 20.08 -24.82
C ARG A 91 -2.89 19.34 -25.96
N GLU A 92 -2.15 20.03 -26.80
CA GLU A 92 -1.37 19.44 -27.90
C GLU A 92 -0.31 18.47 -27.37
N ASP A 93 0.48 18.85 -26.37
CA ASP A 93 1.49 18.00 -25.75
C ASP A 93 0.86 16.77 -25.08
N PHE A 94 -0.27 16.95 -24.39
CA PHE A 94 -1.02 15.83 -23.80
C PHE A 94 -1.57 14.89 -24.88
N GLN A 95 -2.12 15.43 -25.97
CA GLN A 95 -2.60 14.65 -27.11
C GLN A 95 -1.46 13.88 -27.78
N VAL A 96 -0.30 14.51 -27.99
CA VAL A 96 0.91 13.85 -28.52
C VAL A 96 1.35 12.73 -27.59
N LEU A 97 1.31 12.94 -26.27
CA LEU A 97 1.64 11.91 -25.29
C LEU A 97 0.66 10.73 -25.33
N VAL A 98 -0.64 11.00 -25.34
CA VAL A 98 -1.68 9.96 -25.45
C VAL A 98 -1.51 9.16 -26.74
N GLN A 99 -1.33 9.83 -27.88
CA GLN A 99 -1.13 9.16 -29.17
C GLN A 99 0.14 8.31 -29.20
N LYS A 100 1.24 8.83 -28.63
CA LYS A 100 2.52 8.11 -28.51
C LYS A 100 2.41 6.87 -27.63
N ILE A 101 1.61 6.93 -26.56
CA ILE A 101 1.39 5.79 -25.67
C ILE A 101 0.44 4.78 -26.34
N ALA A 102 -0.70 5.24 -26.87
CA ALA A 102 -1.72 4.39 -27.49
C ALA A 102 -1.16 3.56 -28.67
N THR A 103 -0.22 4.11 -29.44
CA THR A 103 0.44 3.39 -30.55
C THR A 103 1.44 2.32 -30.10
N ASN A 104 1.87 2.34 -28.84
CA ASN A 104 2.90 1.45 -28.29
C ASN A 104 2.39 0.61 -27.09
N LEU A 105 1.10 0.69 -26.76
CA LEU A 105 0.49 -0.05 -25.65
C LEU A 105 -0.16 -1.33 -26.18
N ASP A 106 -0.05 -2.40 -25.42
CA ASP A 106 -0.65 -3.69 -25.72
C ASP A 106 -1.28 -4.28 -24.45
N CYS A 107 -2.30 -5.12 -24.62
CA CYS A 107 -3.05 -5.73 -23.54
C CYS A 107 -3.13 -7.25 -23.73
N ILE A 108 -2.59 -8.00 -22.77
CA ILE A 108 -2.63 -9.46 -22.80
C ILE A 108 -3.55 -9.99 -21.69
N SER A 109 -4.39 -10.98 -22.02
CA SER A 109 -5.17 -11.73 -21.03
C SER A 109 -4.36 -12.92 -20.54
N ILE A 110 -4.16 -13.00 -19.23
CA ILE A 110 -3.45 -14.05 -18.51
C ILE A 110 -4.52 -14.89 -17.79
N PRO A 111 -4.68 -16.18 -18.13
CA PRO A 111 -5.63 -17.05 -17.43
C PRO A 111 -5.22 -17.24 -15.97
N HIS A 112 -6.20 -17.43 -15.07
CA HIS A 112 -5.92 -17.62 -13.64
C HIS A 112 -5.02 -18.82 -13.33
N SER A 113 -5.03 -19.86 -14.16
CA SER A 113 -4.12 -21.02 -14.05
C SER A 113 -2.64 -20.63 -14.11
N HIS A 114 -2.30 -19.48 -14.71
CA HIS A 114 -0.94 -18.99 -14.83
C HIS A 114 -0.55 -17.97 -13.74
N LEU A 115 -1.47 -17.55 -12.86
CA LEU A 115 -1.19 -16.54 -11.81
C LEU A 115 -0.09 -16.99 -10.85
N GLU A 116 -0.01 -18.28 -10.55
CA GLU A 116 1.02 -18.86 -9.68
C GLU A 116 2.35 -19.12 -10.38
N SER A 117 2.43 -18.88 -11.70
CA SER A 117 3.66 -19.05 -12.47
C SER A 117 4.74 -18.09 -12.00
N ASP A 118 5.98 -18.57 -11.95
CA ASP A 118 7.16 -17.75 -11.69
C ASP A 118 7.27 -16.57 -12.65
N ILE A 119 6.75 -16.69 -13.89
CA ILE A 119 6.72 -15.63 -14.89
C ILE A 119 5.77 -14.49 -14.46
N VAL A 120 4.60 -14.81 -13.91
CA VAL A 120 3.66 -13.80 -13.41
C VAL A 120 4.18 -13.17 -12.13
N LYS A 121 4.78 -13.97 -11.23
CA LYS A 121 5.44 -13.47 -10.00
C LYS A 121 6.60 -12.53 -10.32
N GLU A 122 7.41 -12.85 -11.33
CA GLU A 122 8.47 -11.98 -11.85
C GLU A 122 7.88 -10.69 -12.46
N THR A 123 6.82 -10.81 -13.27
CA THR A 123 6.13 -9.67 -13.86
C THR A 123 5.53 -8.73 -12.79
N MET A 124 4.94 -9.28 -11.72
CA MET A 124 4.45 -8.52 -10.56
C MET A 124 5.57 -7.78 -9.83
N LYS A 125 6.75 -8.41 -9.66
CA LYS A 125 7.94 -7.73 -9.12
C LYS A 125 8.37 -6.57 -10.00
N HIS A 126 8.30 -6.72 -11.34
CA HIS A 126 8.60 -5.62 -12.25
C HIS A 126 7.58 -4.49 -12.17
N ILE A 127 6.27 -4.78 -12.08
CA ILE A 127 5.21 -3.77 -11.89
C ILE A 127 5.43 -2.95 -10.61
N GLN A 128 5.90 -3.58 -9.53
CA GLN A 128 6.23 -2.91 -8.27
C GLN A 128 7.45 -1.97 -8.37
N THR A 129 8.16 -1.97 -9.51
CA THR A 129 9.22 -1.00 -9.79
C THR A 129 8.68 0.12 -10.68
N ASP A 130 8.98 1.37 -10.32
CA ASP A 130 8.53 2.61 -11.00
C ASP A 130 9.02 2.74 -12.46
N LYS A 131 9.72 1.73 -12.98
CA LYS A 131 10.33 1.67 -14.31
C LYS A 131 9.54 0.83 -15.31
N ALA A 132 8.67 -0.08 -14.86
CA ALA A 132 8.10 -1.06 -15.76
C ALA A 132 7.02 -0.48 -16.70
N ARG A 133 6.37 0.65 -16.38
CA ARG A 133 5.23 1.19 -17.16
C ARG A 133 4.20 0.11 -17.51
N MET A 134 3.99 -0.83 -16.60
CA MET A 134 3.05 -1.94 -16.73
C MET A 134 1.93 -1.78 -15.70
N ILE A 135 0.73 -2.16 -16.08
CA ILE A 135 -0.43 -2.21 -15.20
C ILE A 135 -1.02 -3.60 -15.30
N LEU A 136 -1.22 -4.24 -14.15
CA LEU A 136 -1.92 -5.50 -14.05
C LEU A 136 -3.29 -5.24 -13.42
N SER A 137 -4.33 -5.74 -14.08
CA SER A 137 -5.70 -5.67 -13.58
C SER A 137 -6.27 -7.08 -13.47
N MET A 138 -7.03 -7.34 -12.41
CA MET A 138 -7.57 -8.65 -12.11
C MET A 138 -9.09 -8.62 -12.22
N SER A 139 -9.64 -9.44 -13.10
CA SER A 139 -11.08 -9.66 -13.23
C SER A 139 -11.48 -11.01 -12.64
N ALA A 140 -12.78 -11.26 -12.57
CA ALA A 140 -13.33 -12.55 -12.13
C ALA A 140 -13.00 -13.71 -13.09
N GLU A 141 -12.56 -13.44 -14.33
CA GLU A 141 -12.37 -14.45 -15.37
C GLU A 141 -10.90 -14.58 -15.81
N ASP A 142 -10.17 -13.48 -15.82
CA ASP A 142 -8.78 -13.40 -16.27
C ASP A 142 -8.01 -12.29 -15.56
N CYS A 143 -6.72 -12.20 -15.85
CA CYS A 143 -5.87 -11.11 -15.43
C CYS A 143 -5.35 -10.38 -16.67
N LYS A 144 -5.61 -9.08 -16.79
CA LYS A 144 -5.18 -8.28 -17.94
C LYS A 144 -3.93 -7.50 -17.61
N LEU A 145 -2.85 -7.75 -18.35
CA LEU A 145 -1.61 -6.98 -18.30
C LEU A 145 -1.60 -5.97 -19.44
N LEU A 146 -1.64 -4.68 -19.09
CA LEU A 146 -1.35 -3.58 -20.00
C LEU A 146 0.14 -3.22 -19.89
N ALA A 147 0.84 -3.25 -21.01
CA ALA A 147 2.27 -2.94 -21.06
C ALA A 147 2.68 -2.45 -22.45
N PRO A 148 3.85 -1.79 -22.59
CA PRO A 148 4.46 -1.54 -23.89
C PRO A 148 4.53 -2.81 -24.74
N GLN A 149 4.27 -2.69 -26.05
CA GLN A 149 4.08 -3.83 -26.96
C GLN A 149 5.22 -4.85 -26.90
N GLN A 150 6.47 -4.40 -26.83
CA GLN A 150 7.63 -5.29 -26.70
C GLN A 150 7.61 -6.11 -25.40
N GLN A 151 7.20 -5.50 -24.30
CA GLN A 151 7.16 -6.15 -22.98
C GLN A 151 5.95 -7.08 -22.85
N ALA A 152 4.77 -6.65 -23.29
CA ALA A 152 3.58 -7.49 -23.38
C ALA A 152 3.86 -8.75 -24.22
N SER A 153 4.52 -8.57 -25.37
CA SER A 153 4.89 -9.67 -26.28
C SER A 153 5.88 -10.66 -25.64
N MET A 154 6.83 -10.17 -24.83
CA MET A 154 7.75 -11.03 -24.10
C MET A 154 7.03 -11.87 -23.03
N VAL A 155 6.12 -11.26 -22.28
CA VAL A 155 5.34 -11.95 -21.23
C VAL A 155 4.41 -12.99 -21.86
N ALA A 156 3.67 -12.63 -22.91
CA ALA A 156 2.80 -13.55 -23.64
C ALA A 156 3.56 -14.78 -24.18
N ARG A 157 4.72 -14.56 -24.80
CA ARG A 157 5.58 -15.64 -25.32
C ARG A 157 6.09 -16.57 -24.22
N ARG A 158 6.48 -16.01 -23.07
CA ARG A 158 6.95 -16.80 -21.92
C ARG A 158 5.82 -17.62 -21.29
N LEU A 159 4.60 -17.09 -21.26
CA LEU A 159 3.42 -17.78 -20.71
C LEU A 159 2.79 -18.81 -21.65
N GLY A 160 3.21 -18.85 -22.93
CA GLY A 160 2.59 -19.72 -23.94
C GLY A 160 1.17 -19.31 -24.30
N VAL A 161 0.77 -18.07 -24.00
CA VAL A 161 -0.57 -17.55 -24.29
C VAL A 161 -0.58 -16.98 -25.69
N GLY A 162 -1.45 -17.51 -26.56
CA GLY A 162 -1.63 -17.04 -27.92
C GLY A 162 -2.23 -15.63 -27.95
N ARG A 163 -1.75 -14.77 -28.87
CA ARG A 163 -2.45 -13.53 -29.22
C ARG A 163 -3.84 -13.94 -29.73
N LYS A 164 -4.91 -13.38 -29.19
CA LYS A 164 -6.18 -13.35 -29.92
C LYS A 164 -5.94 -12.45 -31.14
N GLU A 165 -5.72 -13.05 -32.30
CA GLU A 165 -5.65 -12.37 -33.58
C GLU A 165 -7.06 -11.99 -34.05
N ASP A 166 -7.79 -11.17 -33.30
CA ASP A 166 -8.87 -10.38 -33.89
C ASP A 166 -8.27 -9.03 -34.30
N ARG A 167 -7.54 -9.07 -35.42
CA ARG A 167 -7.17 -7.87 -36.18
C ARG A 167 -8.41 -7.32 -36.89
N SER A 168 -9.30 -6.71 -36.11
CA SER A 168 -10.03 -5.53 -36.55
C SER A 168 -9.41 -4.35 -35.82
N GLU A 169 -9.03 -3.30 -36.53
CA GLU A 169 -8.42 -2.07 -36.01
C GLU A 169 -8.88 -1.75 -34.58
N SER A 170 -7.96 -1.85 -33.62
CA SER A 170 -8.23 -1.71 -32.18
C SER A 170 -9.04 -0.44 -31.87
N ASP A 171 -10.09 -0.57 -31.06
CA ASP A 171 -11.00 0.51 -30.64
C ASP A 171 -10.26 1.78 -30.15
N PHE A 172 -9.08 1.61 -29.56
CA PHE A 172 -8.20 2.73 -29.15
C PHE A 172 -7.87 3.72 -30.28
N SER A 173 -7.81 3.28 -31.54
CA SER A 173 -7.52 4.17 -32.67
C SER A 173 -8.76 4.88 -33.22
N LYS A 174 -9.98 4.42 -32.87
CA LYS A 174 -11.25 5.03 -33.30
C LYS A 174 -11.67 6.15 -32.36
N THR A 175 -11.53 5.97 -31.04
CA THR A 175 -11.89 6.98 -30.02
C THR A 175 -11.04 8.25 -30.11
N ALA A 176 -9.79 8.15 -30.59
CA ALA A 176 -8.89 9.29 -30.73
C ALA A 176 -9.34 10.35 -31.76
N ARG A 177 -10.30 10.05 -32.64
CA ARG A 177 -10.73 10.96 -33.72
C ARG A 177 -11.97 11.81 -33.39
N HIS A 178 -12.64 11.56 -32.27
CA HIS A 178 -13.81 12.33 -31.86
C HIS A 178 -13.80 12.61 -30.36
N LEU A 179 -13.21 13.74 -29.98
CA LEU A 179 -13.40 14.32 -28.65
C LEU A 179 -13.91 15.75 -28.84
N ILE A 180 -15.24 15.88 -28.89
CA ILE A 180 -15.92 17.17 -28.73
C ILE A 180 -16.00 17.42 -27.22
N MET A 181 -15.48 18.56 -26.80
CA MET A 181 -15.45 18.99 -25.42
C MET A 181 -16.73 19.78 -25.11
N ASP A 182 -17.48 19.35 -24.10
CA ASP A 182 -18.51 20.22 -23.51
C ASP A 182 -18.44 20.21 -21.98
N GLU A 183 -18.74 21.37 -21.40
CA GLU A 183 -18.44 21.74 -20.03
C GLU A 183 -19.51 21.34 -19.02
N LYS A 184 -19.05 21.22 -17.76
CA LYS A 184 -19.75 21.15 -16.46
C LYS A 184 -19.91 19.74 -15.90
N ASP A 185 -19.28 19.53 -14.75
CA ASP A 185 -19.47 18.37 -13.90
C ASP A 185 -20.15 18.84 -12.59
N PRO A 186 -21.47 18.60 -12.44
CA PRO A 186 -22.17 18.77 -11.20
C PRO A 186 -22.41 17.39 -10.57
N GLN A 187 -21.55 16.93 -9.66
CA GLN A 187 -21.91 16.12 -8.48
C GLN A 187 -20.66 15.53 -7.79
N LEU A 188 -20.11 16.28 -6.84
CA LEU A 188 -19.64 15.68 -5.60
C LEU A 188 -20.61 16.16 -4.52
N SER A 189 -21.44 15.28 -3.99
CA SER A 189 -22.22 15.62 -2.80
C SER A 189 -21.25 15.99 -1.69
N SER A 190 -21.52 17.09 -1.02
CA SER A 190 -20.72 17.77 0.01
C SER A 190 -20.49 16.97 1.30
N GLU A 191 -20.62 15.63 1.28
CA GLU A 191 -20.91 14.81 2.45
C GLU A 191 -20.33 13.38 2.31
N LEU A 192 -19.82 12.81 3.42
CA LEU A 192 -19.29 11.44 3.52
C LEU A 192 -20.05 10.67 4.62
N SER A 193 -20.54 9.47 4.29
CA SER A 193 -21.26 8.59 5.24
C SER A 193 -20.42 7.35 5.58
N MET A 194 -20.36 6.97 6.86
CA MET A 194 -19.65 5.80 7.37
C MET A 194 -20.34 5.24 8.64
N SER A 195 -19.91 4.08 9.16
CA SER A 195 -20.46 3.59 10.43
C SER A 195 -19.85 4.33 11.63
N GLN A 196 -20.62 4.41 12.73
CA GLN A 196 -20.20 5.05 13.98
C GLN A 196 -18.88 4.50 14.50
N ILE A 197 -18.72 3.17 14.47
CA ILE A 197 -17.50 2.49 14.94
C ILE A 197 -16.28 2.95 14.14
N HIS A 198 -16.38 3.07 12.82
CA HIS A 198 -15.26 3.53 12.00
C HIS A 198 -14.92 5.01 12.27
N TRP A 199 -15.94 5.85 12.48
CA TRP A 199 -15.71 7.25 12.83
C TRP A 199 -14.98 7.40 14.17
N ASP A 200 -15.40 6.63 15.18
CA ASP A 200 -14.78 6.63 16.51
C ASP A 200 -13.34 6.09 16.44
N LEU A 201 -13.10 5.02 15.69
CA LEU A 201 -11.76 4.49 15.48
C LEU A 201 -10.84 5.50 14.78
N ILE A 202 -11.29 6.16 13.71
CA ILE A 202 -10.53 7.21 13.02
C ILE A 202 -10.14 8.32 14.01
N ARG A 203 -11.08 8.75 14.86
CA ARG A 203 -10.83 9.78 15.86
C ARG A 203 -9.79 9.37 16.91
N ILE A 204 -9.78 8.11 17.33
CA ILE A 204 -8.86 7.63 18.37
C ILE A 204 -7.49 7.30 17.77
N THR A 205 -7.43 6.64 16.61
CA THR A 205 -6.17 6.11 16.06
C THR A 205 -5.44 7.12 15.15
N HIS A 206 -6.16 8.09 14.58
CA HIS A 206 -5.65 9.06 13.61
C HIS A 206 -5.96 10.51 14.02
N GLU A 207 -6.09 10.80 15.32
CA GLU A 207 -6.37 12.15 15.85
C GLU A 207 -5.49 13.24 15.22
N LYS A 208 -4.17 13.03 15.22
CA LYS A 208 -3.19 13.97 14.62
C LYS A 208 -3.41 14.16 13.12
N GLU A 209 -3.75 13.11 12.39
CA GLU A 209 -3.97 13.18 10.94
C GLU A 209 -5.28 13.93 10.63
N ILE A 210 -6.31 13.81 11.48
CA ILE A 210 -7.53 14.62 11.39
C ILE A 210 -7.23 16.09 11.68
N GLU A 211 -6.45 16.38 12.73
CA GLU A 211 -6.00 17.74 13.05
C GLU A 211 -5.21 18.34 11.89
N ASP A 212 -4.31 17.57 11.28
CA ASP A 212 -3.56 17.98 10.09
C ASP A 212 -4.50 18.28 8.93
N ILE A 213 -5.53 17.47 8.67
CA ILE A 213 -6.51 17.73 7.60
C ILE A 213 -7.31 19.01 7.91
N ILE A 214 -7.79 19.18 9.15
CA ILE A 214 -8.50 20.38 9.61
C ILE A 214 -7.65 21.63 9.39
N ASN A 215 -6.36 21.57 9.77
CA ASN A 215 -5.45 22.70 9.70
C ASN A 215 -4.98 22.98 8.26
N ASN A 216 -4.65 21.94 7.49
CA ASN A 216 -4.14 22.06 6.12
C ASN A 216 -5.20 22.56 5.14
N PHE A 217 -6.46 22.17 5.32
CA PHE A 217 -7.55 22.59 4.44
C PHE A 217 -8.39 23.73 5.02
N GLY A 218 -8.14 24.16 6.27
CA GLY A 218 -8.85 25.26 6.91
C GLY A 218 -10.35 24.97 7.10
N VAL A 219 -10.68 23.71 7.36
CA VAL A 219 -12.06 23.22 7.47
C VAL A 219 -12.39 22.76 8.89
N VAL A 220 -13.66 22.51 9.15
CA VAL A 220 -14.15 21.83 10.35
C VAL A 220 -15.01 20.66 9.89
N PHE A 221 -14.77 19.49 10.48
CA PHE A 221 -15.64 18.34 10.31
C PHE A 221 -16.82 18.45 11.28
N GLN A 222 -18.02 18.29 10.76
CA GLN A 222 -19.25 18.16 11.55
C GLN A 222 -19.84 16.79 11.32
N SER A 223 -19.95 16.00 12.38
CA SER A 223 -20.63 14.70 12.37
C SER A 223 -22.08 14.87 12.81
N SER A 224 -23.01 14.33 12.02
CA SER A 224 -24.40 14.10 12.42
C SER A 224 -24.73 12.61 12.31
N GLU A 225 -25.68 12.14 13.11
CA GLU A 225 -26.16 10.75 13.07
C GLU A 225 -27.52 10.70 12.35
N PRO A 226 -27.56 10.49 11.02
CA PRO A 226 -28.81 10.40 10.28
C PRO A 226 -29.62 9.14 10.60
N SER A 227 -28.97 8.08 11.08
CA SER A 227 -29.59 6.83 11.49
C SER A 227 -28.74 6.13 12.57
N PRO A 228 -29.34 5.28 13.42
CA PRO A 228 -28.60 4.55 14.45
C PRO A 228 -27.42 3.77 13.86
N GLY A 229 -26.20 4.05 14.35
CA GLY A 229 -24.97 3.36 13.92
C GLY A 229 -24.34 3.90 12.63
N THR A 230 -24.90 4.94 12.00
CA THR A 230 -24.31 5.60 10.82
C THR A 230 -23.99 7.05 11.14
N VAL A 231 -22.76 7.48 10.83
CA VAL A 231 -22.29 8.86 10.94
C VAL A 231 -22.18 9.47 9.56
N LYS A 232 -22.71 10.69 9.44
CA LYS A 232 -22.55 11.54 8.28
C LYS A 232 -21.62 12.69 8.64
N VAL A 233 -20.49 12.75 7.96
CA VAL A 233 -19.49 13.80 8.15
C VAL A 233 -19.62 14.81 7.03
N THR A 234 -19.86 16.06 7.40
CA THR A 234 -19.89 17.20 6.49
C THR A 234 -18.70 18.13 6.77
N VAL A 235 -18.28 18.84 5.73
CA VAL A 235 -17.10 19.72 5.80
C VAL A 235 -17.54 21.16 5.68
N GLN A 236 -17.33 21.94 6.75
CA GLN A 236 -17.58 23.38 6.73
C GLN A 236 -16.26 24.14 6.65
N PRO A 237 -16.13 25.17 5.79
CA PRO A 237 -14.91 25.96 5.72
C PRO A 237 -14.89 26.96 6.89
N ARG A 238 -13.73 27.24 7.49
CA ARG A 238 -13.62 28.25 8.56
C ARG A 238 -13.77 29.69 8.05
N ARG A 239 -13.80 29.92 6.73
CA ARG A 239 -13.95 31.23 6.06
C ARG A 239 -14.87 31.11 4.84
N GLU A 240 -15.69 32.13 4.59
CA GLU A 240 -16.61 32.15 3.43
C GLU A 240 -15.81 32.17 2.10
N ASN A 241 -16.23 31.33 1.12
CA ASN A 241 -15.74 31.21 -0.28
C ASN A 241 -14.62 30.22 -0.64
N PHE A 242 -14.57 29.01 -0.07
CA PHE A 242 -13.62 27.95 -0.52
C PHE A 242 -14.29 26.57 -0.71
N GLU A 243 -15.16 26.45 -1.71
CA GLU A 243 -15.89 25.21 -1.99
C GLU A 243 -14.98 24.07 -2.52
N ASP A 244 -13.88 24.42 -3.19
CA ASP A 244 -12.89 23.45 -3.67
C ASP A 244 -12.11 22.77 -2.53
N LEU A 245 -11.82 23.50 -1.44
CA LEU A 245 -11.08 22.96 -0.29
C LEU A 245 -11.90 21.92 0.50
N LYS A 246 -13.24 22.04 0.47
CA LYS A 246 -14.14 21.02 1.05
C LYS A 246 -13.95 19.66 0.38
N ILE A 247 -13.88 19.65 -0.95
CA ILE A 247 -13.72 18.43 -1.74
C ILE A 247 -12.37 17.77 -1.42
N HIS A 248 -11.31 18.56 -1.28
CA HIS A 248 -9.98 18.03 -0.93
C HIS A 248 -9.92 17.48 0.49
N ALA A 249 -10.51 18.18 1.47
CA ALA A 249 -10.61 17.67 2.84
C ALA A 249 -11.47 16.41 2.92
N LEU A 250 -12.58 16.36 2.18
CA LEU A 250 -13.45 15.19 2.11
C LEU A 250 -12.73 13.99 1.47
N ARG A 251 -11.95 14.22 0.39
CA ARG A 251 -11.09 13.17 -0.20
C ARG A 251 -10.05 12.66 0.80
N ALA A 252 -9.37 13.56 1.51
CA ALA A 252 -8.39 13.18 2.52
C ALA A 252 -9.03 12.37 3.66
N LEU A 253 -10.22 12.77 4.11
CA LEU A 253 -10.98 12.02 5.11
C LEU A 253 -11.43 10.65 4.59
N THR A 254 -11.88 10.57 3.33
CA THR A 254 -12.23 9.30 2.68
C THR A 254 -11.03 8.35 2.65
N HIS A 255 -9.82 8.86 2.38
CA HIS A 255 -8.60 8.05 2.45
C HIS A 255 -8.31 7.51 3.85
N LEU A 256 -8.48 8.33 4.90
CA LEU A 256 -8.36 7.87 6.29
C LEU A 256 -9.39 6.80 6.63
N TYR A 257 -10.65 7.03 6.24
CA TYR A 257 -11.71 6.05 6.45
C TYR A 257 -11.40 4.72 5.76
N GLN A 258 -10.96 4.74 4.50
CA GLN A 258 -10.55 3.52 3.79
C GLN A 258 -9.41 2.80 4.50
N LYS A 259 -8.39 3.53 4.97
CA LYS A 259 -7.25 2.97 5.70
C LYS A 259 -7.70 2.26 6.98
N VAL A 260 -8.61 2.86 7.76
CA VAL A 260 -9.15 2.25 8.98
C VAL A 260 -10.06 1.08 8.66
N ALA A 261 -11.01 1.23 7.73
CA ALA A 261 -11.94 0.18 7.34
C ALA A 261 -11.25 -1.07 6.78
N MET A 262 -10.12 -0.90 6.07
CA MET A 262 -9.29 -2.01 5.60
C MET A 262 -8.48 -2.68 6.71
N ALA A 263 -8.19 -1.97 7.80
CA ALA A 263 -7.43 -2.48 8.94
C ALA A 263 -8.32 -3.14 10.00
N THR A 264 -9.61 -2.80 10.06
CA THR A 264 -10.57 -3.38 11.00
C THR A 264 -10.94 -4.81 10.62
N VAL A 265 -11.06 -5.66 11.64
CA VAL A 265 -11.57 -7.02 11.55
C VAL A 265 -12.89 -7.12 12.32
N THR A 266 -13.71 -8.11 11.98
CA THR A 266 -15.00 -8.35 12.62
C THR A 266 -15.08 -9.74 13.23
N CYS A 267 -15.72 -9.86 14.39
CA CYS A 267 -16.00 -11.14 15.04
C CYS A 267 -17.47 -11.23 15.43
N THR A 268 -18.17 -12.23 14.89
CA THR A 268 -19.63 -12.36 14.94
C THR A 268 -20.07 -13.27 16.09
N MET A 269 -21.12 -12.84 16.81
CA MET A 269 -21.72 -13.59 17.90
C MET A 269 -22.64 -14.71 17.36
N ARG A 270 -22.56 -15.89 17.98
CA ARG A 270 -23.45 -17.03 17.73
C ARG A 270 -24.76 -16.79 18.47
N SER A 271 -25.83 -16.49 17.72
CA SER A 271 -27.23 -16.43 18.20
C SER A 271 -27.37 -15.89 19.65
N PRO A 272 -27.01 -14.62 19.89
CA PRO A 272 -26.86 -14.12 21.26
C PRO A 272 -28.20 -13.95 21.97
N ALA A 273 -28.27 -14.36 23.23
CA ALA A 273 -29.39 -14.02 24.11
C ALA A 273 -29.40 -12.51 24.41
N PRO A 274 -30.56 -11.87 24.62
CA PRO A 274 -30.66 -10.44 24.93
C PRO A 274 -29.77 -9.98 26.09
N GLU A 275 -29.67 -10.80 27.13
CA GLU A 275 -28.84 -10.52 28.32
C GLU A 275 -27.33 -10.51 27.98
N SER A 276 -26.88 -11.44 27.14
CA SER A 276 -25.49 -11.52 26.68
C SER A 276 -25.10 -10.29 25.86
N ILE A 277 -26.02 -9.72 25.09
CA ILE A 277 -25.77 -8.50 24.29
C ILE A 277 -25.55 -7.30 25.21
N VAL A 278 -26.38 -7.15 26.25
CA VAL A 278 -26.27 -6.02 27.20
C VAL A 278 -24.94 -6.09 27.95
N GLN A 279 -24.58 -7.27 28.47
CA GLN A 279 -23.29 -7.47 29.15
C GLN A 279 -22.11 -7.25 28.22
N THR A 280 -22.19 -7.75 26.97
CA THR A 280 -21.14 -7.51 25.97
C THR A 280 -20.96 -6.02 25.69
N LYS A 281 -22.06 -5.27 25.55
CA LYS A 281 -22.00 -3.80 25.39
C LYS A 281 -21.27 -3.16 26.56
N GLU A 282 -21.63 -3.46 27.80
CA GLU A 282 -21.00 -2.85 28.98
C GLU A 282 -19.48 -3.13 29.06
N ILE A 283 -19.06 -4.36 28.75
CA ILE A 283 -17.63 -4.75 28.74
C ILE A 283 -16.85 -3.94 27.70
N ILE A 284 -17.38 -3.85 26.49
CA ILE A 284 -16.71 -3.14 25.40
C ILE A 284 -16.61 -1.65 25.70
N HIS A 285 -17.68 -1.02 26.19
CA HIS A 285 -17.68 0.42 26.52
C HIS A 285 -16.76 0.76 27.69
N SER A 286 -16.54 -0.15 28.65
CA SER A 286 -15.72 0.12 29.84
C SER A 286 -14.24 -0.26 29.69
N GLY A 287 -13.92 -1.28 28.88
CA GLY A 287 -12.57 -1.84 28.81
C GLY A 287 -11.88 -1.80 27.45
N HIS A 288 -12.60 -1.58 26.34
CA HIS A 288 -12.06 -1.79 24.98
C HIS A 288 -12.34 -0.61 24.03
N PRO A 289 -11.63 0.53 24.15
CA PRO A 289 -11.91 1.75 23.38
C PRO A 289 -11.66 1.61 21.87
N PHE A 290 -10.94 0.58 21.42
CA PHE A 290 -10.65 0.29 20.01
C PHE A 290 -11.53 -0.81 19.41
N VAL A 291 -12.61 -1.17 20.10
CA VAL A 291 -13.57 -2.19 19.67
C VAL A 291 -14.98 -1.61 19.84
N GLY A 292 -15.80 -1.71 18.80
CA GLY A 292 -17.21 -1.38 18.84
C GLY A 292 -18.07 -2.62 18.66
N ILE A 293 -19.35 -2.53 19.01
CA ILE A 293 -20.36 -3.56 18.74
C ILE A 293 -21.43 -2.99 17.81
N GLU A 294 -21.69 -3.67 16.71
CA GLU A 294 -22.77 -3.31 15.77
C GLU A 294 -23.75 -4.46 15.55
N GLU A 295 -25.01 -4.08 15.34
CA GLU A 295 -26.07 -4.98 14.91
C GLU A 295 -26.28 -4.81 13.41
N LYS A 296 -26.19 -5.92 12.66
CA LYS A 296 -26.53 -5.95 11.24
C LYS A 296 -27.39 -7.16 10.94
N ASN A 297 -28.60 -6.92 10.44
CA ASN A 297 -29.58 -7.95 10.07
C ASN A 297 -29.89 -8.95 11.21
N GLY A 298 -30.00 -8.47 12.44
CA GLY A 298 -30.26 -9.31 13.63
C GLY A 298 -29.05 -10.12 14.11
N SER A 299 -27.87 -9.93 13.52
CA SER A 299 -26.61 -10.51 13.98
C SER A 299 -25.76 -9.43 14.65
N TYR A 300 -25.18 -9.76 15.81
CA TYR A 300 -24.30 -8.87 16.57
C TYR A 300 -22.85 -9.23 16.31
N ARG A 301 -22.02 -8.22 16.07
CA ARG A 301 -20.59 -8.41 15.83
C ARG A 301 -19.75 -7.34 16.48
N LEU A 302 -18.59 -7.74 16.96
CA LEU A 302 -17.55 -6.85 17.40
C LEU A 302 -16.70 -6.43 16.21
N VAL A 303 -16.38 -5.15 16.11
CA VAL A 303 -15.58 -4.56 15.04
C VAL A 303 -14.46 -3.76 15.67
N GLY A 304 -13.21 -4.04 15.30
CA GLY A 304 -12.06 -3.35 15.88
C GLY A 304 -10.76 -3.71 15.17
N LEU A 305 -9.65 -3.13 15.63
CA LEU A 305 -8.34 -3.51 15.10
C LEU A 305 -7.92 -4.90 15.61
N PRO A 306 -7.18 -5.70 14.82
CA PRO A 306 -6.83 -7.08 15.17
C PRO A 306 -6.23 -7.22 16.59
N VAL A 307 -5.30 -6.34 16.95
CA VAL A 307 -4.59 -6.39 18.24
C VAL A 307 -5.48 -6.12 19.45
N HIS A 308 -6.62 -5.45 19.25
CA HIS A 308 -7.57 -5.09 20.31
C HIS A 308 -8.80 -5.98 20.32
N LEU A 309 -9.18 -6.56 19.17
CA LEU A 309 -10.35 -7.41 19.05
C LEU A 309 -10.19 -8.75 19.77
N GLY A 310 -9.00 -9.37 19.71
CA GLY A 310 -8.72 -10.63 20.40
C GLY A 310 -8.91 -10.57 21.93
N PRO A 311 -8.27 -9.61 22.63
CA PRO A 311 -8.48 -9.41 24.06
C PRO A 311 -9.94 -9.13 24.43
N ALA A 312 -10.64 -8.30 23.65
CA ALA A 312 -12.05 -7.99 23.86
C ALA A 312 -12.95 -9.23 23.77
N VAL A 313 -12.74 -10.07 22.75
CA VAL A 313 -13.44 -11.35 22.59
C VAL A 313 -13.18 -12.28 23.78
N THR A 314 -11.94 -12.35 24.25
CA THR A 314 -11.54 -13.20 25.38
C THR A 314 -12.24 -12.80 26.67
N GLU A 315 -12.27 -11.50 26.96
CA GLU A 315 -12.89 -10.96 28.17
C GLU A 315 -14.40 -11.15 28.17
N VAL A 316 -15.05 -10.93 27.02
CA VAL A 316 -16.48 -11.18 26.86
C VAL A 316 -16.83 -12.64 27.10
N GLU A 317 -16.09 -13.59 26.51
CA GLU A 317 -16.34 -15.03 26.72
C GLU A 317 -16.04 -15.47 28.16
N LYS A 318 -15.03 -14.87 28.80
CA LYS A 318 -14.72 -15.13 30.21
C LYS A 318 -15.85 -14.70 31.14
N ILE A 319 -16.44 -13.53 30.92
CA ILE A 319 -17.53 -13.01 31.75
C ILE A 319 -18.83 -13.77 31.48
N LEU A 320 -19.14 -14.08 30.22
CA LEU A 320 -20.33 -14.85 29.84
C LEU A 320 -20.20 -16.35 30.19
N SER A 321 -19.02 -16.81 30.61
CA SER A 321 -18.75 -18.19 31.06
C SER A 321 -19.06 -19.27 30.00
N HIS A 322 -19.14 -18.90 28.72
CA HIS A 322 -19.23 -19.82 27.59
C HIS A 322 -18.78 -19.14 26.28
N PRO A 323 -18.38 -19.92 25.25
CA PRO A 323 -18.05 -19.36 23.95
C PRO A 323 -19.29 -18.73 23.29
N VAL A 324 -19.17 -17.48 22.85
CA VAL A 324 -20.22 -16.74 22.14
C VAL A 324 -19.83 -16.32 20.74
N PHE A 325 -18.55 -16.42 20.35
CA PHE A 325 -18.11 -16.01 19.00
C PHE A 325 -17.70 -17.21 18.11
N HIS A 326 -17.76 -17.04 16.79
CA HIS A 326 -17.35 -18.08 15.83
C HIS A 326 -15.84 -18.36 15.83
N ASP A 327 -15.44 -19.64 16.01
CA ASP A 327 -14.02 -20.02 16.22
C ASP A 327 -13.13 -19.73 15.01
N LYS A 328 -13.67 -19.84 13.79
CA LYS A 328 -12.96 -19.47 12.55
C LYS A 328 -12.59 -17.99 12.52
N GLU A 329 -13.43 -17.12 13.07
CA GLU A 329 -13.20 -15.68 13.12
C GLU A 329 -12.25 -15.33 14.27
N LYS A 330 -12.28 -16.06 15.39
CA LYS A 330 -11.30 -15.91 16.49
C LYS A 330 -9.86 -16.19 16.07
N GLN A 331 -9.64 -17.16 15.18
CA GLN A 331 -8.30 -17.49 14.68
C GLN A 331 -7.68 -16.34 13.86
N MET A 332 -8.50 -15.45 13.29
CA MET A 332 -8.04 -14.29 12.51
C MET A 332 -7.75 -13.04 13.36
N THR A 333 -8.13 -13.02 14.64
CA THR A 333 -7.96 -11.85 15.54
C THR A 333 -6.68 -11.89 16.38
N GLY A 334 -5.82 -12.90 16.22
CA GLY A 334 -4.61 -13.04 17.03
C GLY A 334 -4.86 -13.57 18.45
N TYR A 335 -5.92 -14.37 18.62
CA TYR A 335 -6.28 -15.02 19.87
C TYR A 335 -5.15 -15.93 20.39
N TYR A 336 -4.64 -15.64 21.59
CA TYR A 336 -3.81 -16.54 22.40
C TYR A 336 -4.71 -17.10 23.52
N GLU A 337 -4.96 -18.41 23.52
CA GLU A 337 -5.63 -19.06 24.66
C GLU A 337 -4.79 -18.86 25.93
N SER A 338 -5.41 -18.29 26.97
CA SER A 338 -4.83 -18.25 28.31
C SER A 338 -4.82 -19.66 28.91
N GLU A 339 -3.72 -20.01 29.59
CA GLU A 339 -3.45 -21.34 30.18
C GLU A 339 -4.52 -21.83 31.17
N GLU A 340 -5.41 -20.97 31.66
CA GLU A 340 -6.46 -21.30 32.62
C GLU A 340 -7.61 -22.14 32.03
N SER A 341 -7.85 -22.07 30.72
CA SER A 341 -8.91 -22.87 30.04
C SER A 341 -8.47 -24.30 29.70
N LYS A 342 -7.18 -24.63 29.87
CA LYS A 342 -6.65 -25.99 29.65
C LYS A 342 -7.00 -26.98 30.77
N ALA A 343 -7.58 -26.52 31.88
CA ALA A 343 -7.83 -27.38 33.04
C ALA A 343 -9.07 -28.30 32.89
N ILE A 344 -9.92 -28.11 31.87
CA ILE A 344 -11.07 -28.99 31.62
C ILE A 344 -11.01 -29.51 30.17
N LYS A 345 -10.01 -30.37 29.92
CA LYS A 345 -10.02 -31.49 28.96
C LYS A 345 -8.62 -32.10 28.96
N MET A 346 -8.39 -33.01 29.91
CA MET A 346 -7.37 -34.03 29.72
C MET A 346 -8.02 -35.18 28.97
N ASP A 347 -7.25 -35.76 28.06
CA ASP A 347 -7.48 -37.00 27.31
C ASP A 347 -8.22 -36.86 25.98
N ASP A 348 -7.50 -36.40 24.95
CA ASP A 348 -7.23 -37.25 23.77
C ASP A 348 -5.93 -36.77 23.10
N GLY A 349 -5.13 -37.69 22.57
CA GLY A 349 -3.80 -37.43 22.05
C GLY A 349 -3.82 -36.56 20.79
N GLU A 350 -3.57 -35.26 20.92
CA GLU A 350 -3.25 -34.42 19.76
C GLU A 350 -1.82 -34.73 19.32
N GLU A 351 -1.72 -35.56 18.29
CA GLU A 351 -0.47 -35.84 17.59
C GLU A 351 0.14 -34.51 17.11
N GLU A 352 1.18 -34.09 17.81
CA GLU A 352 2.04 -32.97 17.48
C GLU A 352 2.48 -33.04 15.99
N THR A 353 1.89 -32.21 15.13
CA THR A 353 2.21 -32.15 13.69
C THR A 353 3.22 -31.04 13.38
N CYS A 354 4.02 -31.27 12.35
CA CYS A 354 5.01 -30.33 11.85
C CYS A 354 4.33 -29.22 11.01
N PRO A 355 4.48 -27.93 11.35
CA PRO A 355 3.80 -26.84 10.65
C PRO A 355 4.36 -26.55 9.23
N ILE A 356 5.43 -27.21 8.81
CA ILE A 356 5.99 -27.06 7.45
C ILE A 356 5.41 -28.12 6.51
N CYS A 357 5.38 -29.39 6.92
CA CYS A 357 4.83 -30.47 6.08
C CYS A 357 3.38 -30.81 6.40
N MET A 358 2.81 -30.25 7.47
CA MET A 358 1.45 -30.51 7.95
C MET A 358 1.19 -31.99 8.25
N ASP A 359 2.22 -32.71 8.68
CA ASP A 359 2.24 -34.15 8.92
C ASP A 359 2.94 -34.43 10.27
N HIS A 360 2.85 -35.64 10.80
CA HIS A 360 3.49 -36.02 12.07
C HIS A 360 5.01 -35.79 12.04
N PHE A 361 5.58 -35.51 13.21
CA PHE A 361 7.02 -35.32 13.34
C PHE A 361 7.80 -36.60 13.00
N LYS A 362 8.39 -36.68 11.80
CA LYS A 362 9.34 -37.75 11.45
C LYS A 362 10.57 -37.75 12.37
N THR A 363 11.14 -36.57 12.60
CA THR A 363 12.26 -36.34 13.53
C THR A 363 12.14 -34.93 14.06
N LYS A 364 11.59 -34.77 15.27
CA LYS A 364 11.30 -33.45 15.84
C LYS A 364 12.58 -32.74 16.27
N GLU A 365 12.83 -31.56 15.72
CA GLU A 365 13.81 -30.60 16.19
C GLU A 365 13.10 -29.37 16.74
N LYS A 366 13.49 -28.97 17.96
CA LYS A 366 12.94 -27.81 18.64
C LYS A 366 13.93 -26.66 18.56
N LEU A 367 13.49 -25.54 17.99
CA LEU A 367 14.29 -24.32 17.94
C LEU A 367 14.33 -23.61 19.29
N ILE A 368 15.27 -22.68 19.47
CA ILE A 368 15.40 -21.86 20.70
C ILE A 368 14.15 -21.00 21.00
N CYS A 369 13.29 -20.76 20.01
CA CYS A 369 12.01 -20.08 20.18
C CYS A 369 10.90 -21.00 20.70
N GLY A 370 11.17 -22.29 20.90
CA GLY A 370 10.22 -23.28 21.39
C GLY A 370 9.41 -24.00 20.31
N HIS A 371 9.44 -23.54 19.05
CA HIS A 371 8.71 -24.19 17.95
C HIS A 371 9.40 -25.48 17.48
N GLY A 372 8.61 -26.53 17.26
CA GLY A 372 9.07 -27.84 16.78
C GLY A 372 8.82 -28.05 15.28
N PHE A 373 9.77 -28.68 14.59
CA PHE A 373 9.72 -28.97 13.15
C PHE A 373 10.28 -30.37 12.88
N CYS A 374 9.92 -31.00 11.76
CA CYS A 374 10.72 -32.09 11.23
C CYS A 374 12.12 -31.55 10.88
N ARG A 375 13.18 -32.26 11.27
CA ARG A 375 14.58 -31.91 10.95
C ARG A 375 14.78 -31.54 9.48
N GLU A 376 14.26 -32.35 8.57
CA GLU A 376 14.38 -32.09 7.13
C GLU A 376 13.61 -30.83 6.69
N CYS A 377 12.44 -30.58 7.29
CA CYS A 377 11.64 -29.41 6.98
C CYS A 377 12.31 -28.11 7.46
N VAL A 378 12.83 -28.09 8.69
CA VAL A 378 13.56 -26.93 9.19
C VAL A 378 14.86 -26.73 8.42
N TRP A 379 15.58 -27.81 8.07
CA TRP A 379 16.77 -27.73 7.23
C TRP A 379 16.49 -27.08 5.87
N ARG A 380 15.47 -27.54 5.14
CA ARG A 380 15.05 -26.93 3.86
C ARG A 380 14.59 -25.48 4.02
N SER A 381 13.93 -25.17 5.13
CA SER A 381 13.60 -23.79 5.47
C SER A 381 14.85 -22.95 5.70
N VAL A 382 15.90 -23.49 6.29
CA VAL A 382 17.17 -22.79 6.48
C VAL A 382 17.88 -22.56 5.15
N GLU A 383 17.86 -23.54 4.23
CA GLU A 383 18.43 -23.38 2.89
C GLU A 383 17.74 -22.28 2.07
N SER A 384 16.42 -22.12 2.22
CA SER A 384 15.62 -21.17 1.45
C SER A 384 15.50 -19.78 2.11
N MET A 385 15.35 -19.72 3.43
CA MET A 385 15.04 -18.48 4.17
C MET A 385 16.10 -18.10 5.21
N GLY A 386 17.17 -18.89 5.37
CA GLY A 386 18.17 -18.71 6.41
C GLY A 386 17.70 -19.22 7.79
N PRO A 387 18.51 -19.09 8.85
CA PRO A 387 18.25 -19.64 10.17
C PRO A 387 17.21 -18.81 10.96
N ILE A 388 16.02 -18.70 10.39
CA ILE A 388 14.87 -17.93 10.87
C ILE A 388 13.72 -18.91 11.10
N CYS A 389 13.10 -18.84 12.28
CA CYS A 389 11.95 -19.69 12.58
C CYS A 389 10.79 -19.39 11.61
N PRO A 390 10.23 -20.39 10.90
CA PRO A 390 9.12 -20.19 9.97
C PRO A 390 7.87 -19.59 10.61
N VAL A 391 7.65 -19.91 11.90
CA VAL A 391 6.45 -19.53 12.65
C VAL A 391 6.58 -18.12 13.23
N CYS A 392 7.56 -17.90 14.10
CA CYS A 392 7.70 -16.63 14.84
C CYS A 392 8.75 -15.66 14.29
N LYS A 393 9.45 -16.04 13.21
CA LYS A 393 10.54 -15.27 12.58
C LYS A 393 11.74 -14.95 13.49
N LYS A 394 11.86 -15.61 14.65
CA LYS A 394 13.05 -15.48 15.50
C LYS A 394 14.27 -16.14 14.83
N VAL A 395 15.36 -15.40 14.74
CA VAL A 395 16.66 -15.89 14.27
C VAL A 395 17.24 -16.85 15.31
N PHE A 396 17.70 -18.03 14.89
CA PHE A 396 18.25 -19.06 15.78
C PHE A 396 19.64 -19.57 15.39
N GLY A 397 20.22 -19.02 14.32
CA GLY A 397 21.56 -19.36 13.85
C GLY A 397 22.25 -18.14 13.24
N LYS A 398 23.47 -18.34 12.75
CA LYS A 398 24.26 -17.28 12.13
C LYS A 398 23.67 -16.92 10.76
N VAL A 399 23.07 -15.74 10.64
CA VAL A 399 22.54 -15.23 9.36
C VAL A 399 23.73 -14.76 8.52
N GLU A 400 23.90 -15.35 7.35
CA GLU A 400 24.92 -14.93 6.39
C GLU A 400 24.23 -14.29 5.18
N GLY A 401 24.67 -13.10 4.80
CA GLY A 401 24.17 -12.43 3.61
C GLY A 401 24.93 -12.81 2.34
N ASN A 402 24.71 -12.03 1.29
CA ASN A 402 25.34 -12.18 -0.02
C ASN A 402 26.16 -10.94 -0.40
N GLN A 403 26.73 -10.22 0.57
CA GLN A 403 27.71 -9.19 0.28
C GLN A 403 28.95 -9.80 -0.42
N PRO A 404 29.40 -9.23 -1.55
CA PRO A 404 30.66 -9.65 -2.17
C PRO A 404 31.89 -9.35 -1.32
N ASP A 405 33.00 -10.04 -1.60
CA ASP A 405 34.26 -9.80 -0.90
C ASP A 405 34.76 -8.37 -1.08
N GLY A 406 35.34 -7.82 -0.01
CA GLY A 406 35.79 -6.44 0.06
C GLY A 406 36.45 -6.14 1.41
N THR A 407 36.65 -4.85 1.68
CA THR A 407 37.32 -4.38 2.90
C THR A 407 36.45 -3.38 3.66
N MET A 408 36.59 -3.40 4.98
CA MET A 408 36.04 -2.42 5.92
C MET A 408 37.19 -1.92 6.80
N ASN A 409 37.67 -0.71 6.52
CA ASN A 409 38.73 -0.07 7.30
C ASN A 409 38.14 1.04 8.18
N THR A 410 38.80 1.33 9.30
CA THR A 410 38.30 2.32 10.26
C THR A 410 39.43 3.19 10.78
N TYR A 411 39.19 4.49 10.89
CA TYR A 411 40.12 5.43 11.54
C TYR A 411 39.35 6.52 12.29
N VAL A 412 40.03 7.22 13.20
CA VAL A 412 39.44 8.31 13.97
C VAL A 412 39.87 9.64 13.35
N SER A 413 38.90 10.51 13.10
CA SER A 413 39.09 11.88 12.65
C SER A 413 38.74 12.85 13.78
N VAL A 414 39.60 13.83 14.02
CA VAL A 414 39.41 14.84 15.08
C VAL A 414 38.24 15.81 14.84
N SER A 415 37.76 15.88 13.60
CA SER A 415 36.63 16.74 13.27
C SER A 415 35.35 16.16 13.88
N LYS A 416 34.46 17.01 14.38
CA LYS A 416 33.29 16.63 15.19
C LYS A 416 32.06 16.42 14.31
N LEU A 417 31.14 15.56 14.73
CA LEU A 417 29.83 15.42 14.08
C LEU A 417 28.84 16.41 14.67
N GLN A 418 27.92 16.90 13.83
CA GLN A 418 26.86 17.80 14.30
C GLN A 418 25.97 17.05 15.33
N GLY A 419 25.81 17.60 16.53
CA GLY A 419 25.11 16.93 17.65
C GLY A 419 26.02 16.10 18.57
N PHE A 420 27.33 16.00 18.27
CA PHE A 420 28.31 15.31 19.12
C PHE A 420 29.60 16.17 19.26
N PRO A 421 29.54 17.32 19.96
CA PRO A 421 30.68 18.23 20.07
C PRO A 421 31.83 17.64 20.91
N ASP A 422 31.52 16.77 21.86
CA ASP A 422 32.45 16.32 22.89
C ASP A 422 33.30 15.10 22.49
N CYS A 423 33.08 14.51 21.29
CA CYS A 423 33.81 13.33 20.84
C CYS A 423 34.27 13.42 19.38
N ASN A 424 35.33 12.70 19.04
CA ASN A 424 35.85 12.65 17.67
C ASN A 424 34.88 11.89 16.74
N THR A 425 35.21 11.76 15.46
CA THR A 425 34.43 10.97 14.51
C THR A 425 35.17 9.68 14.16
N ILE A 426 34.50 8.54 14.28
CA ILE A 426 34.94 7.29 13.65
C ILE A 426 34.52 7.35 12.18
N VAL A 427 35.49 7.21 11.28
CA VAL A 427 35.25 7.06 9.84
C VAL A 427 35.40 5.58 9.47
N ILE A 428 34.44 5.07 8.72
CA ILE A 428 34.40 3.70 8.22
C ILE A 428 34.49 3.74 6.70
N ASP A 429 35.54 3.16 6.14
CA ASP A 429 35.79 3.07 4.72
C ASP A 429 35.46 1.66 4.22
N TYR A 430 34.42 1.56 3.41
CA TYR A 430 34.07 0.34 2.70
C TYR A 430 34.61 0.39 1.27
N SER A 431 35.24 -0.70 0.84
CA SER A 431 35.66 -0.87 -0.56
C SER A 431 35.36 -2.29 -1.03
N ILE A 432 34.38 -2.42 -1.92
CA ILE A 432 34.02 -3.66 -2.61
C ILE A 432 34.40 -3.49 -4.08
N PRO A 433 35.36 -4.27 -4.61
CA PRO A 433 35.75 -4.20 -6.02
C PRO A 433 34.65 -4.75 -6.94
N ASN A 434 34.76 -4.45 -8.23
CA ASN A 434 33.97 -5.13 -9.26
C ASN A 434 34.26 -6.64 -9.22
N GLY A 435 33.28 -7.46 -9.57
CA GLY A 435 33.45 -8.90 -9.56
C GLY A 435 32.42 -9.63 -10.40
N ILE A 436 32.32 -10.94 -10.16
CA ILE A 436 31.37 -11.84 -10.80
C ILE A 436 30.34 -12.29 -9.78
N GLN A 437 29.08 -12.33 -10.19
CA GLN A 437 27.97 -12.76 -9.35
C GLN A 437 28.05 -14.27 -9.08
N THR A 438 27.92 -14.65 -7.80
CA THR A 438 27.83 -16.04 -7.35
C THR A 438 26.39 -16.55 -7.47
N GLU A 439 26.18 -17.83 -7.17
CA GLU A 439 24.85 -18.45 -7.07
C GLU A 439 23.94 -17.77 -6.03
N LYS A 440 24.50 -17.00 -5.08
CA LYS A 440 23.73 -16.25 -4.07
C LYS A 440 23.24 -14.87 -4.57
N HIS A 441 23.55 -14.49 -5.81
CA HIS A 441 23.20 -13.19 -6.39
C HIS A 441 22.13 -13.31 -7.48
N PRO A 442 21.47 -12.20 -7.87
CA PRO A 442 20.35 -12.24 -8.82
C PRO A 442 20.69 -12.82 -10.20
N ASN A 443 21.90 -12.60 -10.70
CA ASN A 443 22.34 -13.03 -12.03
C ASN A 443 23.69 -13.78 -11.96
N PRO A 444 23.73 -15.06 -11.53
CA PRO A 444 24.97 -15.83 -11.41
C PRO A 444 25.80 -15.81 -12.68
N GLY A 445 27.13 -15.69 -12.55
CA GLY A 445 28.07 -15.60 -13.66
C GLY A 445 28.16 -14.21 -14.33
N LYS A 446 27.21 -13.30 -14.08
CA LYS A 446 27.24 -11.93 -14.63
C LYS A 446 28.18 -11.03 -13.83
N ARG A 447 28.82 -10.06 -14.50
CA ARG A 447 29.61 -9.02 -13.82
C ARG A 447 28.72 -8.12 -12.96
N TYR A 448 29.22 -7.73 -11.78
CA TYR A 448 28.64 -6.65 -10.99
C TYR A 448 29.63 -5.49 -10.80
N TYR A 449 29.09 -4.30 -10.58
CA TYR A 449 29.85 -3.08 -10.31
C TYR A 449 30.01 -2.88 -8.80
N GLY A 450 31.26 -2.81 -8.35
CA GLY A 450 31.64 -2.56 -6.97
C GLY A 450 31.32 -1.15 -6.50
N THR A 451 31.66 -0.85 -5.24
CA THR A 451 31.41 0.45 -4.62
C THR A 451 32.50 0.82 -3.62
N LYS A 452 32.71 2.12 -3.44
CA LYS A 452 33.49 2.69 -2.34
C LYS A 452 32.60 3.67 -1.59
N ARG A 453 32.49 3.51 -0.27
CA ARG A 453 31.62 4.34 0.56
C ARG A 453 32.28 4.66 1.88
N GLN A 454 32.07 5.88 2.35
CA GLN A 454 32.45 6.29 3.70
C GLN A 454 31.21 6.45 4.56
N ALA A 455 31.32 6.04 5.82
CA ALA A 455 30.30 6.24 6.83
C ALA A 455 30.90 6.80 8.13
N TYR A 456 30.06 7.45 8.94
CA TYR A 456 30.49 8.19 10.12
C TYR A 456 29.72 7.80 11.38
N LEU A 457 30.45 7.57 12.47
CA LEU A 457 29.92 7.38 13.82
C LEU A 457 30.60 8.35 14.80
N PRO A 458 29.93 8.77 15.88
CA PRO A 458 30.61 9.49 16.96
C PRO A 458 31.58 8.55 17.69
N ASP A 459 32.76 9.04 18.05
CA ASP A 459 33.77 8.31 18.81
C ASP A 459 33.50 8.38 20.32
N ASN A 460 32.28 8.03 20.71
CA ASN A 460 31.87 7.82 22.09
C ASN A 460 31.62 6.33 22.35
N GLU A 461 31.22 5.98 23.58
CA GLU A 461 30.97 4.59 23.96
C GLU A 461 29.92 3.92 23.05
N GLU A 462 28.83 4.63 22.78
CA GLU A 462 27.73 4.13 21.97
C GLU A 462 28.13 3.90 20.51
N GLY A 463 28.82 4.86 19.89
CA GLY A 463 29.30 4.73 18.52
C GLY A 463 30.37 3.65 18.37
N ARG A 464 31.24 3.46 19.38
CA ARG A 464 32.18 2.31 19.41
C ARG A 464 31.44 0.98 19.57
N HIS A 465 30.32 0.94 20.27
CA HIS A 465 29.48 -0.25 20.34
C HIS A 465 28.85 -0.56 18.97
N VAL A 466 28.21 0.43 18.33
CA VAL A 466 27.68 0.27 16.97
C VAL A 466 28.76 -0.17 15.99
N LEU A 467 29.98 0.35 16.08
CA LEU A 467 31.09 -0.07 15.23
C LEU A 467 31.40 -1.57 15.36
N ARG A 468 31.40 -2.13 16.57
CA ARG A 468 31.64 -3.57 16.78
C ARG A 468 30.55 -4.41 16.11
N LEU A 469 29.30 -3.98 16.22
CA LEU A 469 28.16 -4.65 15.57
C LEU A 469 28.27 -4.56 14.04
N LEU A 470 28.63 -3.40 13.49
CA LEU A 470 28.84 -3.24 12.05
C LEU A 470 29.99 -4.10 11.53
N LYS A 471 31.09 -4.24 12.26
CA LYS A 471 32.18 -5.17 11.91
C LYS A 471 31.66 -6.61 11.84
N ARG A 472 30.93 -7.04 12.87
CA ARG A 472 30.33 -8.38 12.91
C ARG A 472 29.32 -8.59 11.77
N ALA A 473 28.53 -7.57 11.41
CA ALA A 473 27.60 -7.63 10.29
C ALA A 473 28.33 -7.68 8.93
N PHE A 474 29.45 -6.96 8.79
CA PHE A 474 30.30 -7.01 7.60
C PHE A 474 30.93 -8.40 7.42
N ASP A 475 31.45 -8.98 8.50
CA ASP A 475 32.01 -10.34 8.52
C ASP A 475 30.95 -11.41 8.19
N GLN A 476 29.69 -11.14 8.52
CA GLN A 476 28.52 -11.97 8.18
C GLN A 476 27.91 -11.65 6.81
N LYS A 477 28.56 -10.79 6.00
CA LYS A 477 28.11 -10.43 4.65
C LYS A 477 26.76 -9.71 4.60
N LEU A 478 26.40 -8.96 5.65
CA LEU A 478 25.09 -8.33 5.82
C LEU A 478 25.03 -6.82 5.50
N ILE A 479 26.16 -6.14 5.30
CA ILE A 479 26.16 -4.68 5.08
C ILE A 479 25.75 -4.31 3.65
N PHE A 480 26.21 -5.09 2.68
CA PHE A 480 25.94 -4.88 1.26
C PHE A 480 25.23 -6.08 0.61
N THR A 481 24.75 -5.87 -0.60
CA THR A 481 24.22 -6.91 -1.49
C THR A 481 24.49 -6.52 -2.95
N VAL A 482 24.23 -7.43 -3.89
CA VAL A 482 24.22 -7.12 -5.33
C VAL A 482 22.76 -6.97 -5.78
N GLY A 483 22.44 -5.83 -6.37
CA GLY A 483 21.10 -5.56 -6.88
C GLY A 483 21.03 -4.26 -7.68
N THR A 484 19.86 -3.65 -7.72
CA THR A 484 19.64 -2.39 -8.43
C THR A 484 19.96 -1.19 -7.53
N SER A 485 20.87 -0.33 -7.98
CA SER A 485 21.18 0.93 -7.31
C SER A 485 19.94 1.84 -7.26
N ARG A 486 19.53 2.23 -6.05
CA ARG A 486 18.35 3.12 -5.84
C ARG A 486 18.57 4.54 -6.37
N THR A 487 19.79 5.04 -6.38
CA THR A 487 20.10 6.43 -6.80
C THR A 487 20.35 6.55 -8.30
N THR A 488 20.95 5.54 -8.92
CA THR A 488 21.31 5.58 -10.34
C THR A 488 20.43 4.68 -11.21
N GLY A 489 19.63 3.81 -10.58
CA GLY A 489 18.81 2.83 -11.28
C GLY A 489 19.61 1.74 -12.00
N ARG A 490 20.93 1.63 -11.79
CA ARG A 490 21.78 0.65 -12.46
C ARG A 490 21.64 -0.72 -11.80
N ASP A 491 21.33 -1.75 -12.59
CA ASP A 491 21.32 -3.14 -12.13
C ASP A 491 22.75 -3.67 -11.91
N ASP A 492 22.85 -4.86 -11.33
CA ASP A 492 24.10 -5.58 -11.09
C ASP A 492 25.14 -4.70 -10.37
N SER A 493 24.72 -3.96 -9.35
CA SER A 493 25.57 -3.03 -8.61
C SER A 493 25.56 -3.34 -7.12
N VAL A 494 26.67 -3.06 -6.44
CA VAL A 494 26.76 -3.22 -4.98
C VAL A 494 25.98 -2.11 -4.27
N THR A 495 24.99 -2.49 -3.47
CA THR A 495 24.07 -1.61 -2.76
C THR A 495 24.03 -1.92 -1.26
N TRP A 496 23.53 -0.97 -0.45
CA TRP A 496 23.28 -1.21 0.99
C TRP A 496 22.20 -2.29 1.17
N ASN A 497 22.33 -3.11 2.22
CA ASN A 497 21.40 -4.20 2.55
C ASN A 497 20.63 -3.91 3.87
N ASP A 498 19.79 -2.88 3.83
CA ASP A 498 18.87 -2.44 4.90
C ASP A 498 19.50 -2.05 6.25
N ILE A 499 20.82 -1.92 6.33
CA ILE A 499 21.50 -1.34 7.50
C ILE A 499 21.96 0.06 7.13
N HIS A 500 21.30 1.07 7.70
CA HIS A 500 21.52 2.46 7.34
C HIS A 500 22.85 2.98 7.87
N HIS A 501 23.59 3.65 6.99
CA HIS A 501 24.85 4.31 7.29
C HIS A 501 24.73 5.81 7.11
N LYS A 502 25.39 6.56 7.98
CA LYS A 502 25.54 8.00 7.82
C LYS A 502 26.69 8.31 6.88
N THR A 503 26.37 8.63 5.63
CA THR A 503 27.35 8.94 4.58
C THR A 503 27.67 10.42 4.45
N SER A 504 27.02 11.27 5.25
CA SER A 504 27.32 12.69 5.40
C SER A 504 27.57 13.05 6.86
N ARG A 505 28.44 14.04 7.10
CA ARG A 505 28.73 14.56 8.45
C ARG A 505 27.75 15.66 8.88
N TYR A 506 26.94 16.15 7.93
CA TYR A 506 26.05 17.30 8.07
C TYR A 506 24.76 17.12 7.25
N GLY A 507 23.78 18.00 7.44
CA GLY A 507 22.55 18.05 6.64
C GLY A 507 21.41 17.16 7.12
N GLY A 508 21.55 16.56 8.31
CA GLY A 508 20.51 15.78 8.99
C GLY A 508 20.06 14.52 8.23
N PRO A 509 18.96 13.88 8.68
CA PRO A 509 18.49 12.61 8.14
C PRO A 509 18.19 12.66 6.64
N GLN A 510 17.67 13.78 6.13
CA GLN A 510 17.32 13.98 4.71
C GLN A 510 18.54 13.89 3.77
N ARG A 511 19.75 14.16 4.28
CA ARG A 511 21.01 14.04 3.53
C ARG A 511 21.86 12.86 4.01
N TYR A 512 21.24 11.88 4.67
CA TYR A 512 21.93 10.73 5.26
C TYR A 512 23.07 11.17 6.21
N GLY A 513 22.90 12.29 6.90
CA GLY A 513 23.91 12.90 7.75
C GLY A 513 23.43 13.27 9.15
N TYR A 514 24.27 14.02 9.85
CA TYR A 514 24.04 14.51 11.20
C TYR A 514 23.56 15.98 11.19
N PRO A 515 22.86 16.47 12.22
CA PRO A 515 22.49 15.77 13.45
C PRO A 515 21.31 14.83 13.19
N ASP A 516 21.30 13.68 13.85
CA ASP A 516 20.20 12.72 13.85
C ASP A 516 20.23 11.99 15.21
N PRO A 517 19.46 12.48 16.20
CA PRO A 517 19.54 11.96 17.57
C PRO A 517 19.10 10.49 17.67
N ASP A 518 18.25 10.02 16.76
CA ASP A 518 17.69 8.67 16.80
C ASP A 518 18.52 7.64 16.01
N TYR A 519 19.58 8.08 15.31
CA TYR A 519 20.32 7.21 14.40
C TYR A 519 20.96 6.00 15.10
N LEU A 520 21.66 6.21 16.22
CA LEU A 520 22.37 5.13 16.92
C LEU A 520 21.41 4.09 17.50
N LYS A 521 20.22 4.51 17.92
CA LYS A 521 19.14 3.62 18.33
C LYS A 521 18.62 2.82 17.13
N ARG A 522 18.25 3.50 16.06
CA ARG A 522 17.67 2.89 14.85
C ARG A 522 18.61 1.88 14.19
N VAL A 523 19.90 2.19 14.06
CA VAL A 523 20.86 1.25 13.45
C VAL A 523 21.07 -0.01 14.30
N LYS A 524 20.97 0.09 15.63
CA LYS A 524 21.00 -1.09 16.51
C LYS A 524 19.77 -1.97 16.33
N GLU A 525 18.59 -1.37 16.15
CA GLU A 525 17.36 -2.11 15.86
C GLU A 525 17.45 -2.82 14.50
N GLU A 526 17.99 -2.16 13.48
CA GLU A 526 18.24 -2.75 12.15
C GLU A 526 19.25 -3.91 12.22
N LEU A 527 20.34 -3.74 12.96
CA LEU A 527 21.34 -4.79 13.20
C LEU A 527 20.73 -5.99 13.94
N LYS A 528 19.94 -5.72 14.99
CA LYS A 528 19.23 -6.76 15.74
C LYS A 528 18.24 -7.53 14.88
N ALA A 529 17.50 -6.83 14.00
CA ALA A 529 16.61 -7.47 13.03
C ALA A 529 17.34 -8.41 12.06
N LYS A 530 18.63 -8.15 11.77
CA LYS A 530 19.50 -9.03 10.97
C LYS A 530 20.26 -10.06 11.84
N GLY A 531 19.92 -10.21 13.12
CA GLY A 531 20.54 -11.19 14.04
C GLY A 531 21.88 -10.76 14.63
N ILE A 532 22.19 -9.46 14.64
CA ILE A 532 23.42 -8.89 15.18
C ILE A 532 23.10 -8.09 16.45
N GLU A 533 23.47 -8.63 17.61
CA GLU A 533 23.28 -8.04 18.94
C GLU A 533 24.56 -8.04 19.77
#